data_AF-A0A1H8K615-F1
#
_entry.id   AF-A0A1H8K615-F1
#
_cell.length_a   1.000
_cell.length_b   1.000
_cell.length_c   1.000
_cell.angle_alpha   90.00
_cell.angle_beta   90.00
_cell.angle_gamma   90.00
#
_symmetry.space_group_name_H-M   'P 1'
#
loop_
_entity.id
_entity.type
_entity.pdbx_description
1 polymer ?
#
loop_
_entity_poly.entity_id
_entity_poly.type
_entity_poly.pdbx_seq_one_letter_code
_entity_poly.pdbx_strand_id
1 'polypeptide(L)'
;MLIPCPHCNGLNRIPAERLGDAPKCGRCKAQVLLSKPFELKQGDYASQIKGDLPLLVDVWADWCGPCKSFAPVFEQAATQLVGKCRLAKLDSEANQPLSAQLGIRSIPSLILFKDGREVARQSGALPLPQLMSWLRSQGI
;
A
#
# COMPACT_ATOMS: atom_id res chain seq x y z
N MET A 1 -6.54 16.19 4.40
CA MET A 1 -6.31 14.75 4.65
C MET A 1 -5.18 14.53 5.65
N LEU A 2 -5.29 13.50 6.48
CA LEU A 2 -4.28 13.00 7.40
C LEU A 2 -3.61 11.77 6.78
N ILE A 3 -2.31 11.86 6.51
CA ILE A 3 -1.56 10.81 5.81
C ILE A 3 -0.31 10.44 6.61
N PRO A 4 -0.17 9.18 7.06
CA PRO A 4 1.04 8.73 7.74
C PRO A 4 2.20 8.67 6.75
N CYS A 5 3.36 9.18 7.15
CA CYS A 5 4.56 9.14 6.32
C CYS A 5 5.06 7.69 6.21
N PRO A 6 5.33 7.18 4.99
CA PRO A 6 5.85 5.82 4.80
C PRO A 6 7.28 5.62 5.34
N HIS A 7 7.98 6.70 5.72
CA HIS A 7 9.37 6.63 6.18
C HIS A 7 9.53 6.69 7.71
N CYS A 8 8.63 7.39 8.42
CA CYS A 8 8.80 7.65 9.86
C CYS A 8 7.50 7.57 10.67
N ASN A 9 6.40 7.14 10.05
CA ASN A 9 5.05 7.07 10.64
C ASN A 9 4.50 8.42 11.13
N GLY A 10 5.19 9.54 10.94
CA GLY A 10 4.71 10.87 11.29
C GLY A 10 3.43 11.19 10.53
N LEU A 11 2.39 11.64 11.22
CA LEU A 11 1.12 12.02 10.61
C LEU A 11 1.23 13.42 9.97
N ASN A 12 0.85 13.53 8.69
CA ASN A 12 0.92 14.78 7.95
C ASN A 12 -0.47 15.23 7.55
N ARG A 13 -0.79 16.49 7.84
CA ARG A 13 -2.00 17.14 7.33
C ARG A 13 -1.69 17.73 5.95
N ILE A 14 -2.27 17.17 4.91
CA ILE A 14 -2.10 17.58 3.52
C ILE A 14 -3.47 17.97 2.96
N PRO A 15 -3.68 19.23 2.51
CA PRO A 15 -4.90 19.63 1.81
C PRO A 15 -5.12 18.79 0.54
N ALA A 16 -6.37 18.49 0.19
CA ALA A 16 -6.67 17.61 -0.94
C ALA A 16 -6.17 18.19 -2.28
N GLU A 17 -6.15 19.52 -2.39
CA GLU A 17 -5.71 20.26 -3.56
C GLU A 17 -4.19 20.15 -3.78
N ARG A 18 -3.44 19.77 -2.73
CA ARG A 18 -1.96 19.74 -2.72
C ARG A 18 -1.38 18.33 -2.81
N LEU A 19 -2.20 17.33 -3.13
CA LEU A 19 -1.73 15.95 -3.28
C LEU A 19 -0.82 15.77 -4.49
N GLY A 20 -0.93 16.65 -5.50
CA GLY A 20 -0.04 16.69 -6.66
C GLY A 20 1.33 17.36 -6.40
N ASP A 21 1.49 18.10 -5.29
CA ASP A 21 2.66 18.98 -5.05
C ASP A 21 3.89 18.25 -4.49
N ALA A 22 3.94 16.91 -4.55
CA ALA A 22 4.98 16.09 -3.90
C ALA A 22 5.24 16.50 -2.42
N PRO A 23 4.20 16.45 -1.55
CA PRO A 23 4.29 16.96 -0.19
C PRO A 23 5.36 16.22 0.63
N LYS A 24 6.15 16.99 1.40
CA LYS A 24 7.19 16.49 2.30
C LYS A 24 6.69 16.33 3.72
N CYS A 25 7.23 15.33 4.42
CA CYS A 25 6.87 15.06 5.80
C CYS A 25 7.39 16.17 6.72
N GLY A 26 6.55 16.67 7.63
CA GLY A 26 6.96 17.68 8.61
C GLY A 26 8.08 17.21 9.54
N ARG A 27 8.13 15.90 9.84
CA ARG A 27 9.11 15.25 10.73
C ARG A 27 10.42 14.89 10.03
N CYS A 28 10.39 13.95 9.08
CA CYS A 28 11.62 13.43 8.45
C CYS A 28 11.99 14.12 7.12
N LYS A 29 11.19 15.07 6.64
CA LYS A 29 11.39 15.83 5.38
C LYS A 29 11.36 15.01 4.08
N ALA A 30 11.21 13.68 4.15
CA ALA A 30 11.02 12.81 2.99
C ALA A 30 9.63 13.00 2.36
N GLN A 31 9.48 12.60 1.09
CA GLN A 31 8.21 12.68 0.37
C GLN A 31 7.16 11.75 1.00
N VAL A 32 5.94 12.24 1.20
CA VAL A 32 4.86 11.48 1.86
C VAL A 32 4.09 10.60 0.87
N LEU A 33 3.88 11.11 -0.34
CA LEU A 33 3.16 10.42 -1.42
C LEU A 33 4.16 9.89 -2.43
N LEU A 34 4.37 8.58 -2.44
CA LEU A 34 5.34 7.91 -3.28
C LEU A 34 4.68 7.42 -4.57
N SER A 35 5.39 7.53 -5.69
CA SER A 35 5.04 6.91 -6.98
C SER A 35 5.46 5.45 -7.10
N LYS A 36 6.03 4.89 -6.02
CA LYS A 36 6.43 3.50 -5.91
C LYS A 36 5.88 2.90 -4.60
N PRO A 37 5.65 1.58 -4.55
CA PRO A 37 5.30 0.91 -3.32
C PRO A 37 6.39 1.09 -2.27
N PHE A 38 6.01 1.32 -1.01
CA PHE A 38 6.95 1.29 0.11
C PHE A 38 6.92 -0.06 0.83
N GLU A 39 7.99 -0.42 1.52
CA GLU A 39 8.01 -1.62 2.35
C GLU A 39 7.24 -1.38 3.65
N LEU A 40 6.23 -2.21 3.90
CA LEU A 40 5.45 -2.24 5.12
C LEU A 40 6.05 -3.25 6.08
N LYS A 41 6.39 -2.78 7.28
CA LYS A 41 6.90 -3.65 8.36
C LYS A 41 5.87 -3.80 9.46
N GLN A 42 6.01 -4.87 10.23
CA GLN A 42 5.13 -5.14 11.37
C GLN A 42 4.98 -3.97 12.33
N GLY A 43 6.07 -3.28 12.67
CA GLY A 43 6.05 -2.13 13.59
C GLY A 43 5.31 -0.90 13.05
N ASP A 44 5.19 -0.78 11.72
CA ASP A 44 4.62 0.38 11.05
C ASP A 44 3.13 0.16 10.71
N TYR A 45 2.72 -1.11 10.54
CA TYR A 45 1.40 -1.54 10.09
C TYR A 45 0.24 -0.74 10.71
N ALA A 46 0.15 -0.72 12.04
CA ALA A 46 -0.95 -0.07 12.75
C ALA A 46 -1.06 1.44 12.49
N SER A 47 0.07 2.10 12.20
CA SER A 47 0.09 3.53 11.84
C SER A 47 -0.27 3.75 10.38
N GLN A 48 0.23 2.86 9.50
CA GLN A 48 0.12 3.03 8.05
C GLN A 48 -1.29 2.84 7.50
N ILE A 49 -2.11 1.98 8.14
CA ILE A 49 -3.49 1.69 7.70
C ILE A 49 -4.52 2.77 8.10
N LYS A 50 -4.18 3.71 9.00
CA LYS A 50 -5.13 4.68 9.59
C LYS A 50 -5.20 6.03 8.86
N GLY A 51 -4.63 6.14 7.66
CA GLY A 51 -4.65 7.39 6.88
C GLY A 51 -5.94 7.58 6.09
N ASP A 52 -6.26 8.84 5.77
CA ASP A 52 -7.43 9.22 4.95
C ASP A 52 -7.32 8.70 3.51
N LEU A 53 -6.09 8.46 3.02
CA LEU A 53 -5.88 7.76 1.76
C LEU A 53 -5.89 6.24 2.00
N PRO A 54 -6.65 5.48 1.19
CA PRO A 54 -6.62 4.02 1.19
C PRO A 54 -5.20 3.47 1.01
N LEU A 55 -4.94 2.31 1.61
CA LEU A 55 -3.66 1.61 1.49
C LEU A 55 -3.89 0.23 0.87
N LEU A 56 -3.32 0.01 -0.31
CA LEU A 56 -3.25 -1.30 -0.94
C LEU A 56 -1.92 -1.97 -0.59
N VAL A 57 -1.98 -3.17 -0.04
CA VAL A 57 -0.80 -3.97 0.35
C VAL A 57 -0.70 -5.20 -0.55
N ASP A 58 0.45 -5.37 -1.20
CA ASP A 58 0.86 -6.61 -1.89
C ASP A 58 1.69 -7.47 -0.93
N VAL A 59 1.13 -8.60 -0.51
CA VAL A 59 1.82 -9.57 0.35
C VAL A 59 2.56 -10.58 -0.51
N TRP A 60 3.87 -10.67 -0.36
CA TRP A 60 4.76 -11.38 -1.28
C TRP A 60 5.86 -12.18 -0.55
N ALA A 61 6.70 -12.91 -1.30
CA ALA A 61 7.93 -13.55 -0.83
C ALA A 61 8.93 -13.72 -1.99
N ASP A 62 10.22 -13.85 -1.69
CA ASP A 62 11.30 -13.93 -2.69
C ASP A 62 11.30 -15.22 -3.53
N TRP A 63 10.76 -16.31 -3.02
CA TRP A 63 10.64 -17.57 -3.78
C TRP A 63 9.38 -17.62 -4.66
N CYS A 64 8.46 -16.68 -4.50
CA CYS A 64 7.18 -16.67 -5.20
C CYS A 64 7.34 -16.14 -6.64
N GLY A 65 7.35 -17.05 -7.62
CA GLY A 65 7.39 -16.72 -9.05
C GLY A 65 6.31 -15.72 -9.49
N PRO A 66 5.01 -15.96 -9.21
CA PRO A 66 3.95 -15.01 -9.55
C PRO A 66 4.12 -13.62 -8.92
N CYS A 67 4.67 -13.55 -7.71
CA CYS A 67 4.95 -12.27 -7.03
C CYS A 67 6.00 -11.45 -7.79
N LYS A 68 7.06 -12.11 -8.29
CA LYS A 68 8.09 -11.45 -9.12
C LYS A 68 7.51 -10.87 -10.41
N SER A 69 6.63 -11.61 -11.09
CA SER A 69 5.96 -11.13 -12.30
C SER A 69 4.96 -9.99 -12.01
N PHE A 70 4.37 -9.97 -10.81
CA PHE A 70 3.40 -8.95 -10.41
C PHE A 70 4.05 -7.65 -9.93
N ALA A 71 5.23 -7.70 -9.34
CA ALA A 71 5.96 -6.52 -8.83
C ALA A 71 5.99 -5.32 -9.83
N PRO A 72 6.37 -5.46 -11.12
CA PRO A 72 6.37 -4.33 -12.05
C PRO A 72 4.96 -3.79 -12.36
N VAL A 73 3.93 -4.64 -12.31
CA VAL A 73 2.53 -4.20 -12.46
C VAL A 73 2.11 -3.35 -11.26
N PHE A 74 2.49 -3.79 -10.06
CA PHE A 74 2.21 -3.08 -8.82
C PHE A 74 2.94 -1.73 -8.75
N GLU A 75 4.17 -1.65 -9.24
CA GLU A 75 4.91 -0.38 -9.38
C GLU A 75 4.25 0.60 -10.36
N GLN A 76 3.76 0.10 -11.50
CA GLN A 76 3.01 0.92 -12.46
C GLN A 76 1.70 1.44 -11.85
N ALA A 77 0.99 0.61 -11.09
CA ALA A 77 -0.20 1.05 -10.36
C ALA A 77 0.13 2.14 -9.34
N ALA A 78 1.26 2.03 -8.61
CA ALA A 78 1.69 3.03 -7.64
C ALA A 78 1.86 4.41 -8.29
N THR A 79 2.44 4.45 -9.49
CA THR A 79 2.61 5.69 -10.24
C THR A 79 1.26 6.31 -10.65
N GLN A 80 0.27 5.50 -11.05
CA GLN A 80 -1.04 6.00 -11.46
C GLN A 80 -1.94 6.42 -10.29
N LEU A 81 -1.65 5.92 -9.09
CA LEU A 81 -2.50 6.09 -7.89
C LEU A 81 -1.94 7.11 -6.89
N VAL A 82 -0.87 7.83 -7.23
CA VAL A 82 -0.33 8.91 -6.36
C VAL A 82 -1.45 9.87 -5.97
N GLY A 83 -1.59 10.10 -4.66
CA GLY A 83 -2.63 10.97 -4.11
C GLY A 83 -4.04 10.37 -4.09
N LYS A 84 -4.25 9.15 -4.59
CA LYS A 84 -5.55 8.44 -4.60
C LYS A 84 -5.53 7.19 -3.73
N CYS A 85 -4.49 6.37 -3.87
CA CYS A 85 -4.28 5.17 -3.07
C CYS A 85 -2.79 5.00 -2.84
N ARG A 86 -2.42 4.68 -1.61
CA ARG A 86 -1.04 4.38 -1.22
C ARG A 86 -0.80 2.91 -1.49
N LEU A 87 0.38 2.56 -2.00
CA LEU A 87 0.74 1.18 -2.27
C LEU A 87 1.90 0.78 -1.37
N ALA A 88 1.83 -0.41 -0.80
CA ALA A 88 2.89 -0.98 0.00
C ALA A 88 3.10 -2.45 -0.30
N LYS A 89 4.29 -2.94 -0.03
CA LYS A 89 4.65 -4.35 -0.12
C LYS A 89 4.88 -4.88 1.29
N LEU A 90 4.43 -6.10 1.55
CA LEU A 90 4.67 -6.81 2.80
C LEU A 90 5.35 -8.14 2.47
N ASP A 91 6.63 -8.26 2.80
CA ASP A 91 7.31 -9.54 2.76
C ASP A 91 6.75 -10.44 3.87
N SER A 92 6.12 -11.54 3.45
CA SER A 92 5.45 -12.48 4.34
C SER A 92 6.42 -13.33 5.18
N GLU A 93 7.64 -13.57 4.68
CA GLU A 93 8.68 -14.32 5.38
C GLU A 93 9.38 -13.45 6.42
N ALA A 94 9.62 -12.18 6.10
CA ALA A 94 10.21 -11.23 7.04
C ALA A 94 9.22 -10.77 8.13
N ASN A 95 7.90 -10.90 7.91
CA ASN A 95 6.86 -10.41 8.81
C ASN A 95 5.85 -11.50 9.20
N GLN A 96 6.33 -12.72 9.53
CA GLN A 96 5.48 -13.89 9.83
C GLN A 96 4.33 -13.61 10.82
N PRO A 97 4.53 -12.88 11.95
CA PRO A 97 3.43 -12.64 12.88
C PRO A 97 2.34 -11.75 12.29
N LEU A 98 2.71 -10.74 11.49
CA LEU A 98 1.75 -9.89 10.78
C LEU A 98 1.05 -10.69 9.68
N SER A 99 1.76 -11.53 8.93
CA SER A 99 1.17 -12.43 7.93
C SER A 99 0.14 -13.38 8.55
N ALA A 100 0.44 -13.93 9.72
CA ALA A 100 -0.50 -14.76 10.48
C ALA A 100 -1.71 -13.95 10.96
N GLN A 101 -1.48 -12.75 11.52
CA GLN A 101 -2.53 -11.83 11.94
C GLN A 101 -3.47 -11.44 10.79
N LEU A 102 -2.93 -11.21 9.59
CA LEU A 102 -3.69 -10.88 8.38
C LEU A 102 -4.33 -12.12 7.71
N GLY A 103 -4.13 -13.31 8.28
CA GLY A 103 -4.69 -14.56 7.75
C GLY A 103 -4.23 -14.87 6.32
N ILE A 104 -2.96 -14.62 6.02
CA ILE A 104 -2.38 -14.89 4.68
C ILE A 104 -2.28 -16.40 4.47
N ARG A 105 -2.96 -16.91 3.44
CA ARG A 105 -2.98 -18.34 3.08
C ARG A 105 -2.32 -18.64 1.74
N SER A 106 -2.12 -17.62 0.91
CA SER A 106 -1.53 -17.71 -0.42
C SER A 106 -0.88 -16.38 -0.78
N ILE A 107 0.15 -16.41 -1.62
CA ILE A 107 0.80 -15.21 -2.15
C ILE A 107 0.91 -15.29 -3.69
N PRO A 108 0.87 -14.15 -4.42
CA PRO A 108 0.62 -12.82 -3.87
C PRO A 108 -0.83 -12.67 -3.37
N SER A 109 -1.02 -11.84 -2.35
CA SER A 109 -2.35 -11.45 -1.85
C SER A 109 -2.42 -9.94 -1.76
N LEU A 110 -3.47 -9.37 -2.34
CA LEU A 110 -3.75 -7.94 -2.30
C LEU A 110 -4.77 -7.66 -1.21
N ILE A 111 -4.44 -6.74 -0.30
CA ILE A 111 -5.34 -6.31 0.78
C ILE A 111 -5.51 -4.80 0.71
N LEU A 112 -6.75 -4.34 0.59
CA LEU A 112 -7.10 -2.93 0.59
C LEU A 112 -7.60 -2.52 1.98
N PHE A 113 -6.95 -1.52 2.56
CA PHE A 113 -7.34 -0.91 3.82
C PHE A 113 -7.92 0.49 3.60
N LYS A 114 -8.99 0.82 4.33
CA LYS A 114 -9.56 2.16 4.46
C LYS A 114 -9.89 2.42 5.93
N ASP A 115 -9.55 3.59 6.45
CA ASP A 115 -9.82 4.00 7.84
C ASP A 115 -9.40 2.96 8.89
N GLY A 116 -8.25 2.33 8.68
CA GLY A 116 -7.70 1.31 9.57
C GLY A 116 -8.38 -0.07 9.51
N ARG A 117 -9.23 -0.33 8.52
CA ARG A 117 -9.95 -1.60 8.35
C ARG A 117 -9.67 -2.21 6.98
N GLU A 118 -9.58 -3.53 6.93
CA GLU A 118 -9.61 -4.27 5.66
C GLU A 118 -11.01 -4.12 5.05
N VAL A 119 -11.08 -3.62 3.81
CA VAL A 119 -12.35 -3.43 3.09
C VAL A 119 -12.50 -4.34 1.88
N ALA A 120 -11.38 -4.81 1.33
CA ALA A 120 -11.38 -5.75 0.21
C ALA A 120 -10.09 -6.56 0.17
N ARG A 121 -10.18 -7.77 -0.39
CA ARG A 121 -9.05 -8.66 -0.61
C ARG A 121 -9.17 -9.31 -1.98
N GLN A 122 -8.04 -9.48 -2.65
CA GLN A 122 -7.91 -10.25 -3.87
C GLN A 122 -6.74 -11.23 -3.73
N SER A 123 -7.00 -12.51 -3.96
CA SER A 123 -5.94 -13.52 -4.03
C SER A 123 -5.35 -13.56 -5.44
N GLY A 124 -4.03 -13.67 -5.51
CA GLY A 124 -3.29 -13.79 -6.77
C GLY A 124 -2.97 -12.46 -7.44
N ALA A 125 -2.09 -12.55 -8.44
CA ALA A 125 -1.67 -11.43 -9.25
C ALA A 125 -2.75 -11.04 -10.26
N LEU A 126 -2.86 -9.74 -10.55
CA LEU A 126 -3.73 -9.20 -11.59
C LEU A 126 -2.88 -8.44 -12.63
N PRO A 127 -3.17 -8.54 -13.93
CA PRO A 127 -2.70 -7.57 -14.92
C PRO A 127 -3.17 -6.15 -14.57
N LEU A 128 -2.42 -5.13 -14.98
CA LEU A 128 -2.69 -3.73 -14.63
C LEU A 128 -4.14 -3.28 -14.89
N PRO A 129 -4.76 -3.56 -16.06
CA PRO A 129 -6.14 -3.14 -16.31
C PRO A 129 -7.15 -3.77 -15.34
N GLN A 130 -6.93 -5.02 -14.95
CA GLN A 130 -7.79 -5.73 -14.01
C GLN A 130 -7.57 -5.22 -12.59
N LEU A 131 -6.33 -4.95 -12.19
CA LEU A 131 -6.01 -4.33 -10.90
C LEU A 131 -6.71 -2.97 -10.76
N MET A 132 -6.60 -2.12 -11.78
CA MET A 132 -7.26 -0.80 -11.78
C MET A 132 -8.79 -0.93 -11.80
N SER A 133 -9.35 -1.92 -12.50
CA SER A 133 -10.79 -2.18 -12.49
C SER A 133 -11.29 -2.66 -11.14
N TRP A 134 -10.54 -3.56 -10.50
CA TRP A 134 -10.85 -4.04 -9.16
C TRP A 134 -10.81 -2.88 -8.16
N LEU A 135 -9.77 -2.04 -8.18
CA LEU A 135 -9.69 -0.86 -7.33
C LEU A 135 -10.86 0.12 -7.54
N ARG A 136 -11.24 0.41 -8.79
CA ARG A 136 -12.41 1.24 -9.09
C ARG A 136 -13.70 0.67 -8.51
N SER A 137 -13.89 -0.66 -8.56
CA SER A 137 -15.05 -1.30 -7.94
C SER A 137 -15.12 -1.14 -6.42
N GLN A 138 -13.97 -0.85 -5.79
CA GLN A 138 -13.87 -0.57 -4.34
C GLN A 138 -13.92 0.93 -4.01
N GLY A 139 -14.19 1.80 -4.99
CA GLY A 139 -14.21 3.25 -4.79
C GLY A 139 -12.82 3.84 -4.58
N ILE A 140 -11.85 3.41 -5.39
CA ILE A 140 -10.52 4.01 -5.56
C ILE A 140 -10.47 4.64 -6.94
#